data_AF-A0A1V6E6A4-F1
#
_entry.id   AF-A0A1V6E6A4-F1
#
_cell.length_a   1.000
_cell.length_b   1.000
_cell.length_c   1.000
_cell.angle_alpha   90.00
_cell.angle_beta   90.00
_cell.angle_gamma   90.00
#
_symmetry.space_group_name_H-M   'P 1'
#
loop_
_entity.id
_entity.type
_entity.pdbx_description
1 polymer ?
#
loop_
_entity_poly.entity_id
_entity_poly.type
_entity_poly.pdbx_seq_one_letter_code
_entity_poly.pdbx_strand_id
1 'polypeptide(L)'
;MPMNLPIPAIPAELVSHLQDLIFVGLVVALSIGASVIVGRVVEWFAVRLQAPRLSLRPLVITGRFLVLVVAISSCADHFFGVDFFALMGGVLALIAIGFFAVWSTLSNVLCSLFLLTVRPFQVGDEVELLPDPVRGRVTDLNLFFTTLATDDGRLVQIPNNLFFQRVVVRRRTAVALPLGEHFAPSPSSTPPAEPPR
;
A
#
# COMPACT_ATOMS: atom_id res chain seq x y z
N MET A 1 18.32 -70.96 -39.08
CA MET A 1 18.72 -70.12 -37.93
C MET A 1 18.50 -68.66 -38.34
N PRO A 2 17.51 -67.94 -37.78
CA PRO A 2 17.34 -66.53 -38.09
C PRO A 2 18.50 -65.74 -37.47
N MET A 3 19.26 -65.08 -38.35
CA MET A 3 20.37 -64.21 -38.02
C MET A 3 19.80 -62.93 -37.37
N ASN A 4 19.70 -62.92 -36.05
CA ASN A 4 19.23 -61.78 -35.29
C ASN A 4 20.34 -60.72 -35.29
N LEU A 5 20.34 -59.85 -36.32
CA LEU A 5 21.25 -58.72 -36.40
C LEU A 5 20.98 -57.81 -35.18
N PRO A 6 21.99 -57.48 -34.36
CA PRO A 6 21.82 -56.55 -33.25
C PRO A 6 21.43 -55.19 -33.83
N ILE A 7 20.18 -54.78 -33.59
CA ILE A 7 19.72 -53.42 -33.91
C ILE A 7 20.69 -52.47 -33.18
N PRO A 8 21.35 -51.54 -33.87
CA PRO A 8 22.19 -50.55 -33.20
C PRO A 8 21.30 -49.80 -32.22
N ALA A 9 21.57 -49.94 -30.93
CA ALA A 9 20.86 -49.21 -29.90
C ALA A 9 21.03 -47.72 -30.19
N ILE A 10 19.91 -47.03 -30.38
CA ILE A 10 19.92 -45.57 -30.56
C ILE A 10 20.62 -44.98 -29.33
N PRO A 11 21.65 -44.12 -29.50
CA PRO A 11 22.34 -43.54 -28.38
C PRO A 11 21.34 -42.74 -27.53
N ALA A 12 21.36 -42.95 -26.21
CA ALA A 12 20.43 -42.30 -25.28
C ALA A 12 20.45 -40.76 -25.40
N GLU A 13 21.62 -40.21 -25.75
CA GLU A 13 21.82 -38.80 -26.10
C GLU A 13 20.89 -38.32 -27.22
N LEU A 14 20.66 -39.11 -28.27
CA LEU A 14 19.81 -38.67 -29.37
C LEU A 14 18.33 -38.62 -28.96
N VAL A 15 17.91 -39.51 -28.07
CA VAL A 15 16.54 -39.55 -27.55
C VAL A 15 16.28 -38.36 -26.62
N SER A 16 17.23 -37.99 -25.75
CA SER A 16 17.10 -36.83 -24.86
C SER A 16 17.02 -35.51 -25.65
N HIS A 17 17.92 -35.29 -26.61
CA HIS A 17 17.90 -34.10 -27.46
C HIS A 17 16.61 -33.99 -28.28
N LEU A 18 16.09 -35.12 -28.78
CA LEU A 18 14.83 -35.15 -29.51
C LEU A 18 13.64 -34.81 -28.60
N GLN A 19 13.63 -35.32 -27.37
CA GLN A 19 12.61 -35.01 -26.37
C GLN A 19 12.62 -33.53 -25.99
N ASP A 20 13.81 -32.93 -25.78
CA ASP A 20 13.96 -31.51 -25.48
C ASP A 20 13.47 -30.63 -26.64
N LEU A 21 13.80 -30.99 -27.88
CA LEU A 21 13.33 -30.26 -29.07
C LEU A 21 11.80 -30.32 -29.20
N ILE A 22 11.21 -31.48 -28.96
CA ILE A 22 9.75 -31.66 -28.99
C ILE A 22 9.10 -30.83 -27.88
N PHE A 23 9.65 -30.86 -26.67
CA PHE A 23 9.14 -30.09 -25.53
C PHE A 23 9.18 -28.58 -25.80
N VAL A 24 10.33 -28.05 -26.22
CA VAL A 24 10.47 -26.62 -26.56
C VAL A 24 9.54 -26.25 -27.71
N GLY A 25 9.45 -27.08 -28.75
CA GLY A 25 8.53 -26.87 -29.87
C GLY A 25 7.07 -26.80 -29.42
N LEU A 26 6.65 -27.70 -28.54
CA LEU A 26 5.30 -27.72 -27.98
C LEU A 26 5.02 -26.47 -27.14
N VAL A 27 5.92 -26.09 -26.24
CA VAL A 27 5.79 -24.90 -25.39
C VAL A 27 5.67 -23.64 -26.25
N VAL A 28 6.52 -23.50 -27.27
CA VAL A 28 6.46 -22.35 -28.20
C VAL A 28 5.14 -22.35 -28.98
N ALA A 29 4.70 -23.50 -29.51
CA ALA A 29 3.43 -23.59 -30.23
C ALA A 29 2.22 -23.23 -29.36
N LEU A 30 2.17 -23.74 -28.12
CA LEU A 30 1.13 -23.41 -27.14
C LEU A 30 1.16 -21.93 -26.77
N SER A 31 2.34 -21.35 -26.60
CA SER A 31 2.52 -19.93 -26.24
C SER A 31 2.08 -19.00 -27.37
N ILE A 32 2.37 -19.35 -28.63
CA ILE A 32 1.87 -18.62 -29.80
C ILE A 32 0.35 -18.74 -29.87
N GLY A 33 -0.20 -19.95 -29.70
CA GLY A 33 -1.64 -20.19 -29.68
C GLY A 33 -2.35 -19.37 -28.60
N ALA A 34 -1.86 -19.41 -27.37
CA ALA A 34 -2.38 -18.62 -26.25
C ALA A 34 -2.30 -17.12 -26.53
N SER A 35 -1.19 -16.62 -27.09
CA SER A 35 -1.03 -15.21 -27.47
C SER A 35 -2.07 -14.76 -28.51
N VAL A 36 -2.39 -15.62 -29.48
CA VAL A 36 -3.44 -15.36 -30.48
C VAL A 36 -4.82 -15.36 -29.83
N ILE A 37 -5.10 -16.31 -28.93
CA ILE A 37 -6.37 -16.39 -28.20
C ILE A 37 -6.58 -15.14 -27.35
N VAL A 38 -5.56 -14.69 -26.61
CA VAL A 38 -5.61 -13.45 -25.81
C VAL A 38 -6.00 -12.26 -26.69
N GLY A 39 -5.36 -12.10 -27.85
CA GLY A 39 -5.72 -11.03 -28.80
C GLY A 39 -7.18 -11.13 -29.25
N ARG A 40 -7.64 -12.33 -29.63
CA ARG A 40 -9.01 -12.60 -30.09
C ARG A 40 -10.05 -12.33 -29.01
N VAL A 41 -9.80 -12.75 -27.77
CA VAL A 41 -10.70 -12.55 -26.63
C VAL A 41 -10.81 -11.07 -26.29
N VAL A 42 -9.68 -10.36 -26.25
CA VAL A 42 -9.68 -8.92 -25.96
C VAL A 42 -10.39 -8.14 -27.07
N GLU A 43 -10.17 -8.47 -28.34
CA GLU A 43 -10.91 -7.86 -29.46
C GLU A 43 -12.41 -8.18 -29.42
N TRP A 44 -12.78 -9.43 -29.13
CA TRP A 44 -14.18 -9.82 -28.98
C TRP A 44 -14.87 -9.03 -27.86
N PHE A 45 -14.18 -8.87 -26.73
CA PHE A 45 -14.67 -8.11 -25.59
C PHE A 45 -14.73 -6.59 -25.88
N ALA A 46 -13.75 -6.07 -26.65
CA ALA A 46 -13.73 -4.68 -27.12
C ALA A 46 -14.99 -4.31 -27.89
N VAL A 47 -15.37 -5.18 -28.83
CA VAL A 47 -16.57 -5.01 -29.67
C VAL A 47 -17.82 -5.08 -28.82
N ARG A 48 -17.85 -5.96 -27.80
CA ARG A 48 -19.00 -6.12 -26.91
C ARG A 48 -19.23 -4.90 -26.00
N LEU A 49 -18.16 -4.24 -25.57
CA LEU A 49 -18.20 -3.10 -24.65
C LEU A 49 -18.17 -1.71 -25.33
N GLN A 50 -18.13 -1.65 -26.66
CA GLN A 50 -17.95 -0.40 -27.42
C GLN A 50 -16.73 0.43 -26.97
N ALA A 51 -15.70 -0.25 -26.46
CA ALA A 51 -14.51 0.41 -25.93
C ALA A 51 -13.61 0.94 -27.07
N PRO A 52 -13.02 2.13 -26.93
CA PRO A 52 -12.02 2.64 -27.89
C PRO A 52 -10.85 1.66 -28.02
N ARG A 53 -10.48 1.30 -29.26
CA ARG A 53 -9.38 0.35 -29.57
C ARG A 53 -8.02 0.74 -28.95
N LEU A 54 -7.83 2.01 -28.59
CA LEU A 54 -6.62 2.50 -27.93
C LEU A 54 -6.50 2.03 -26.47
N SER A 55 -7.61 1.84 -25.75
CA SER A 55 -7.62 1.51 -24.32
C SER A 55 -7.28 0.05 -24.02
N LEU A 56 -7.36 -0.84 -25.01
CA LEU A 56 -7.18 -2.29 -24.83
C LEU A 56 -5.81 -2.81 -25.28
N ARG A 57 -5.03 -1.98 -25.98
CA ARG A 57 -3.62 -2.28 -26.29
C ARG A 57 -2.78 -2.67 -25.07
N PRO A 58 -2.81 -1.94 -23.93
CA PRO A 58 -2.05 -2.35 -22.76
C PRO A 58 -2.47 -3.75 -22.28
N LEU A 59 -3.76 -4.08 -22.32
CA LEU A 59 -4.26 -5.39 -21.89
C LEU A 59 -3.74 -6.54 -22.75
N VAL A 60 -3.70 -6.37 -24.08
CA VAL A 60 -3.12 -7.39 -24.99
C VAL A 60 -1.62 -7.53 -24.76
N ILE A 61 -0.90 -6.41 -24.56
CA ILE A 61 0.54 -6.43 -24.30
C ILE A 61 0.83 -7.14 -22.98
N THR A 62 0.11 -6.81 -21.91
CA THR A 62 0.22 -7.48 -20.61
C THR A 62 -0.11 -8.97 -20.73
N GLY A 63 -1.18 -9.34 -21.45
CA GLY A 63 -1.53 -10.75 -21.64
C GLY A 63 -0.46 -11.54 -22.40
N ARG A 64 0.12 -10.97 -23.46
CA ARG A 64 1.22 -11.59 -24.22
C ARG A 64 2.50 -11.69 -23.38
N PHE A 65 2.78 -10.68 -22.56
CA PHE A 65 3.88 -10.70 -21.62
C PHE A 65 3.72 -11.84 -20.60
N LEU A 66 2.52 -12.03 -20.03
CA LEU A 66 2.24 -13.13 -19.11
C LEU A 66 2.43 -14.50 -19.78
N VAL A 67 1.95 -14.68 -21.01
CA VAL A 67 2.16 -15.92 -21.77
C VAL A 67 3.64 -16.21 -21.97
N LEU A 68 4.43 -15.18 -22.30
CA LEU A 68 5.89 -15.32 -22.46
C LEU A 68 6.58 -15.65 -21.14
N VAL A 69 6.18 -15.05 -20.03
CA VAL A 69 6.71 -15.39 -18.70
C VAL A 69 6.44 -16.86 -18.39
N VAL A 70 5.20 -17.34 -18.57
CA VAL A 70 4.85 -18.75 -18.34
C VAL A 70 5.67 -19.68 -19.25
N ALA A 71 5.85 -19.33 -20.52
CA ALA A 71 6.64 -20.13 -21.46
C ALA A 71 8.10 -20.27 -21.02
N ILE A 72 8.73 -19.15 -20.64
CA ILE A 72 10.10 -19.13 -20.15
C ILE A 72 10.21 -19.93 -18.84
N SER A 73 9.26 -19.77 -17.93
CA SER A 73 9.20 -20.54 -16.68
C SER A 73 9.13 -22.04 -16.96
N SER A 74 8.23 -22.49 -17.85
CA SER A 74 8.13 -23.91 -18.22
C SER A 74 9.42 -24.46 -18.85
N CYS A 75 10.13 -23.66 -19.64
CA CYS A 75 11.46 -24.06 -20.14
C CYS A 75 12.48 -24.13 -19.00
N ALA A 76 12.49 -23.17 -18.08
CA ALA A 76 13.41 -23.17 -16.94
C ALA A 76 13.18 -24.41 -16.03
N ASP A 77 11.92 -24.76 -15.79
CA ASP A 77 11.53 -25.94 -15.01
C ASP A 77 12.07 -27.23 -15.65
N HIS A 78 11.97 -27.35 -16.98
CA HIS A 78 12.43 -28.54 -17.72
C HIS A 78 13.95 -28.68 -17.76
N PHE A 79 14.70 -27.59 -18.01
CA PHE A 79 16.16 -27.64 -18.15
C PHE A 79 16.92 -27.62 -16.83
N PHE A 80 16.45 -26.84 -15.86
CA PHE A 80 17.15 -26.67 -14.58
C PHE A 80 16.54 -27.53 -13.46
N GLY A 81 15.36 -28.13 -13.70
CA GLY A 81 14.66 -28.93 -12.69
C GLY A 81 14.16 -28.10 -11.51
N VAL A 82 14.04 -26.78 -11.68
CA VAL A 82 13.65 -25.85 -10.62
C VAL A 82 12.28 -25.30 -10.92
N ASP A 83 11.32 -25.49 -10.03
CA ASP A 83 9.99 -24.89 -10.17
C ASP A 83 10.07 -23.38 -9.94
N PHE A 84 10.03 -22.62 -11.03
CA PHE A 84 10.13 -21.15 -11.02
C PHE A 84 9.01 -20.51 -10.18
N PHE A 85 7.79 -21.05 -10.24
CA PHE A 85 6.66 -20.52 -9.49
C PHE A 85 6.81 -20.80 -7.99
N ALA A 86 7.33 -21.97 -7.61
CA ALA A 86 7.63 -22.28 -6.21
C ALA A 86 8.70 -21.34 -5.64
N LEU A 87 9.77 -21.05 -6.39
CA LEU A 87 10.79 -20.09 -5.97
C LEU A 87 10.22 -18.69 -5.79
N MET A 88 9.47 -18.19 -6.77
CA MET A 88 8.84 -16.87 -6.69
C MET A 88 7.84 -16.80 -5.53
N GLY A 89 7.05 -17.86 -5.32
CA GLY A 89 6.14 -17.99 -4.20
C GLY A 89 6.88 -17.92 -2.85
N GLY A 90 8.01 -18.62 -2.73
CA GLY A 90 8.85 -18.58 -1.52
C GLY A 90 9.41 -17.19 -1.24
N VAL A 91 9.97 -16.52 -2.25
CA VAL A 91 10.46 -15.14 -2.11
C VAL A 91 9.33 -14.19 -1.71
N LEU A 92 8.17 -14.30 -2.36
CA LEU A 92 7.02 -13.46 -2.06
C LEU A 92 6.49 -13.72 -0.64
N ALA A 93 6.50 -14.97 -0.18
CA ALA A 93 6.12 -15.33 1.19
C ALA A 93 7.08 -14.70 2.22
N LEU A 94 8.40 -14.75 1.98
CA LEU A 94 9.38 -14.10 2.84
C LEU A 94 9.18 -12.58 2.91
N ILE A 95 8.92 -11.95 1.76
CA ILE A 95 8.61 -10.52 1.69
C ILE A 95 7.32 -10.22 2.47
N ALA A 96 6.26 -11.02 2.29
CA ALA A 96 5.00 -10.83 2.98
C ALA A 96 5.15 -10.95 4.51
N ILE A 97 5.93 -11.93 4.98
CA ILE A 97 6.24 -12.11 6.41
C ILE A 97 7.01 -10.89 6.95
N GLY A 98 8.06 -10.45 6.25
CA GLY A 98 8.84 -9.27 6.64
C GLY A 98 7.99 -7.99 6.67
N PHE A 99 7.10 -7.83 5.67
CA PHE A 99 6.18 -6.71 5.61
C PHE A 99 5.19 -6.72 6.77
N PHE A 100 4.66 -7.90 7.12
CA PHE A 100 3.78 -8.06 8.28
C PHE A 100 4.48 -7.66 9.59
N ALA A 101 5.75 -8.02 9.76
CA ALA A 101 6.53 -7.64 10.94
C ALA A 101 6.72 -6.12 11.07
N VAL A 102 6.97 -5.42 9.95
CA VAL A 102 7.22 -3.96 9.94
C VAL A 102 5.92 -3.14 9.90
N TRP A 103 4.78 -3.75 9.56
CA TRP A 103 3.50 -3.07 9.35
C TRP A 103 3.10 -2.12 10.48
N SER A 104 3.23 -2.55 11.74
CA SER A 104 2.88 -1.73 12.91
C SER A 104 3.76 -0.48 13.02
N THR A 105 5.08 -0.64 12.85
CA THR A 105 6.04 0.47 12.89
C THR A 105 5.79 1.45 11.76
N LEU A 106 5.55 0.95 10.54
CA LEU A 106 5.24 1.78 9.38
C LEU A 106 3.95 2.58 9.60
N SER A 107 2.93 1.97 10.20
CA SER A 107 1.68 2.63 10.54
C SER A 107 1.89 3.79 11.52
N ASN A 108 2.68 3.59 12.58
CA ASN A 108 3.03 4.66 13.53
C ASN A 108 3.78 5.82 12.85
N VAL A 109 4.75 5.51 11.98
CA VAL A 109 5.54 6.54 11.27
C VAL A 109 4.66 7.35 10.30
N LEU A 110 3.82 6.68 9.51
CA LEU A 110 2.91 7.36 8.58
C LEU A 110 1.89 8.24 9.30
N CYS A 111 1.40 7.75 10.43
CA CYS A 111 0.52 8.48 11.32
C CYS A 111 1.18 9.78 11.82
N SER A 112 2.43 9.71 12.29
CA SER A 112 3.22 10.88 12.70
C SER A 112 3.44 11.88 11.58
N LEU A 113 3.79 11.38 10.38
CA LEU A 113 3.96 12.23 9.20
C LEU A 113 2.66 12.96 8.87
N PHE A 114 1.51 12.30 8.99
CA PHE A 114 0.21 12.91 8.78
C PHE A 114 -0.11 13.96 9.86
N LEU A 115 0.18 13.68 11.15
CA LEU A 115 0.03 14.66 12.23
C LEU A 115 0.85 15.92 11.96
N LEU A 116 2.10 15.76 11.49
CA LEU A 116 2.98 16.88 11.19
C LEU A 116 2.53 17.69 9.96
N THR A 117 2.02 17.00 8.93
CA THR A 117 1.63 17.62 7.66
C THR A 117 0.26 18.29 7.75
N VAL A 118 -0.72 17.61 8.34
CA VAL A 118 -2.12 18.06 8.41
C VAL A 118 -2.41 18.84 9.69
N ARG A 119 -1.56 18.72 10.72
CA ARG A 119 -1.66 19.39 12.03
C ARG A 119 -3.09 19.41 12.61
N PRO A 120 -3.74 18.24 12.79
CA PRO A 120 -5.09 18.20 13.36
C PRO A 120 -5.17 18.78 14.79
N PHE A 121 -4.08 18.66 15.56
CA PHE A 121 -3.91 19.26 16.88
C PHE A 121 -2.48 19.79 17.04
N GLN A 122 -2.32 20.82 17.88
CA GLN A 122 -1.02 21.44 18.17
C GLN A 122 -0.60 21.11 19.60
N VAL A 123 0.71 21.14 19.85
CA VAL A 123 1.26 21.05 21.20
C VAL A 123 0.62 22.15 22.06
N GLY A 124 0.07 21.77 23.21
CA GLY A 124 -0.65 22.65 24.11
C GLY A 124 -2.18 22.60 24.01
N ASP A 125 -2.76 21.93 23.02
CA ASP A 125 -4.20 21.63 22.99
C ASP A 125 -4.57 20.53 24.01
N GLU A 126 -5.80 20.60 24.53
CA GLU A 126 -6.37 19.55 25.37
C GLU A 126 -7.12 18.54 24.50
N VAL A 127 -6.77 17.26 24.65
CA VAL A 127 -7.34 16.16 23.87
C VAL A 127 -7.82 15.04 24.77
N GLU A 128 -8.93 14.44 24.35
CA GLU A 128 -9.58 13.32 24.98
C GLU A 128 -9.74 12.20 23.95
N LEU A 129 -9.21 11.01 24.26
CA LEU A 129 -9.43 9.83 23.43
C LEU A 129 -10.68 9.10 23.93
N LEU A 130 -11.60 8.69 23.05
CA LEU A 130 -12.73 7.82 23.43
C LEU A 130 -12.53 6.40 22.90
N PRO A 131 -12.98 5.33 23.60
CA PRO A 131 -13.71 5.30 24.88
C PRO A 131 -12.85 5.29 26.17
N ASP A 132 -11.51 5.29 26.08
CA ASP A 132 -10.68 5.24 27.28
C ASP A 132 -10.79 6.56 28.07
N PRO A 133 -10.84 6.59 29.41
CA PRO A 133 -10.97 7.83 30.18
C PRO A 133 -9.64 8.63 30.25
N VAL A 134 -8.88 8.67 29.16
CA VAL A 134 -7.59 9.35 29.08
C VAL A 134 -7.79 10.76 28.53
N ARG A 135 -7.76 11.73 29.43
CA ARG A 135 -7.68 13.17 29.12
C ARG A 135 -6.30 13.70 29.48
N GLY A 136 -5.83 14.64 28.66
CA GLY A 136 -4.62 15.39 28.98
C GLY A 136 -4.28 16.44 27.94
N ARG A 137 -3.37 17.32 28.32
CA ARG A 137 -2.77 18.33 27.45
C ARG A 137 -1.60 17.72 26.67
N VAL A 138 -1.52 17.97 25.37
CA VAL A 138 -0.39 17.50 24.55
C VAL A 138 0.85 18.29 24.92
N THR A 139 1.86 17.61 25.46
CA THR A 139 3.14 18.23 25.84
C THR A 139 4.18 18.08 24.74
N ASP A 140 4.22 16.93 24.05
CA ASP A 140 5.19 16.67 22.99
C ASP A 140 4.68 15.67 21.95
N LEU A 141 5.15 15.81 20.71
CA LEU A 141 4.79 14.99 19.56
C LEU A 141 6.06 14.32 19.00
N ASN A 142 6.23 13.02 19.25
CA ASN A 142 7.32 12.24 18.70
C ASN A 142 6.87 11.45 17.45
N LEU A 143 7.80 10.82 16.74
CA LEU A 143 7.57 9.97 15.57
C LEU A 143 6.86 8.65 15.88
N PHE A 144 6.86 8.21 17.12
CA PHE A 144 6.22 6.96 17.53
C PHE A 144 5.13 7.16 18.59
N PHE A 145 5.33 8.14 19.48
CA PHE A 145 4.47 8.38 20.64
C PHE A 145 4.11 9.87 20.78
N THR A 146 2.90 10.14 21.24
CA THR A 146 2.46 11.46 21.69
C THR A 146 2.39 11.44 23.21
N THR A 147 3.00 12.43 23.85
CA THR A 147 3.01 12.54 25.32
C THR A 147 1.92 13.49 25.78
N LEU A 148 1.01 12.97 26.60
CA LEU A 148 -0.07 13.71 27.24
C LEU A 148 0.24 13.93 28.72
N ALA A 149 0.08 15.15 29.21
CA ALA A 149 0.05 15.45 30.64
C ALA A 149 -1.41 15.46 31.12
N THR A 150 -1.77 14.53 31.99
CA THR A 150 -3.09 14.44 32.61
C THR A 150 -3.20 15.43 33.77
N ASP A 151 -4.43 15.84 34.12
CA ASP A 151 -4.71 16.77 35.22
C ASP A 151 -4.17 16.28 36.58
N ASP A 152 -4.06 14.96 36.75
CA ASP A 152 -3.46 14.31 37.92
C ASP A 152 -1.91 14.39 37.96
N GLY A 153 -1.28 15.12 37.03
CA GLY A 153 0.17 15.28 36.95
C GLY A 153 0.92 14.09 36.35
N ARG A 154 0.22 13.10 35.78
CA ARG A 154 0.83 11.93 35.11
C ARG A 154 1.19 12.24 33.65
N LEU A 155 2.30 11.68 33.18
CA LEU A 155 2.68 11.69 31.77
C LEU A 155 2.31 10.34 31.13
N VAL A 156 1.41 10.38 30.16
CA VAL A 156 0.93 9.19 29.43
C VAL A 156 1.47 9.24 28.00
N GLN A 157 2.16 8.18 27.58
CA GLN A 157 2.66 8.04 26.22
C GLN A 157 1.71 7.17 25.40
N ILE A 158 1.14 7.73 24.35
CA ILE A 158 0.18 7.03 23.49
C ILE A 158 0.80 6.85 22.10
N PRO A 159 0.84 5.62 21.55
CA PRO A 159 1.26 5.37 20.18
C PRO A 159 0.43 6.18 19.19
N ASN A 160 1.09 6.84 18.23
CA ASN A 160 0.41 7.80 17.36
C ASN A 160 -0.74 7.16 16.57
N ASN A 161 -0.60 5.90 16.13
CA ASN A 161 -1.65 5.18 15.41
C ASN A 161 -2.99 5.12 16.17
N LEU A 162 -2.97 5.07 17.51
CA LEU A 162 -4.19 5.04 18.30
C LEU A 162 -5.02 6.33 18.16
N PHE A 163 -4.41 7.48 17.86
CA PHE A 163 -5.15 8.73 17.61
C PHE A 163 -5.93 8.73 16.29
N PHE A 164 -5.57 7.87 15.33
CA PHE A 164 -6.31 7.73 14.07
C PHE A 164 -7.35 6.61 14.14
N GLN A 165 -7.12 5.62 15.01
CA GLN A 165 -8.06 4.53 15.24
C GLN A 165 -9.19 4.92 16.20
N ARG A 166 -8.98 5.93 17.04
CA ARG A 166 -9.95 6.39 18.05
C ARG A 166 -10.48 7.79 17.73
N VAL A 167 -11.65 8.10 18.29
CA VAL A 167 -12.22 9.45 18.20
C VAL A 167 -11.45 10.37 19.16
N VAL A 168 -10.87 11.44 18.61
CA VAL A 168 -10.15 12.47 19.37
C VAL A 168 -11.07 13.69 19.51
N VAL A 169 -11.50 13.99 20.74
CA VAL A 169 -12.20 15.23 21.05
C VAL A 169 -11.16 16.27 21.43
N ARG A 170 -11.10 17.36 20.67
CA ARG A 170 -10.21 18.49 20.92
C ARG A 170 -10.99 19.61 21.60
N ARG A 171 -10.51 20.10 22.74
CA ARG A 171 -10.91 21.40 23.29
C ARG A 171 -9.78 22.38 23.05
N ARG A 172 -10.04 23.41 22.23
CA ARG A 172 -9.16 24.56 22.22
C ARG A 172 -9.28 25.21 23.58
N THR A 173 -8.17 25.44 24.26
CA THR A 173 -8.12 26.45 25.32
C THR A 173 -8.38 27.78 24.62
N ALA A 174 -9.67 28.13 24.49
CA ALA A 174 -10.02 29.51 24.28
C ALA A 174 -9.44 30.21 25.50
N VAL A 175 -8.41 31.03 25.28
CA VAL A 175 -8.31 32.25 26.08
C VAL A 175 -9.69 32.86 25.94
N ALA A 176 -10.54 32.64 26.94
CA ALA A 176 -11.81 33.29 27.06
C ALA A 176 -11.43 34.76 27.22
N LEU A 177 -11.30 35.47 26.10
CA LEU A 177 -11.55 36.89 26.13
C LEU A 177 -13.04 36.97 26.46
N PRO A 178 -13.43 37.40 27.68
CA PRO A 178 -14.82 37.71 27.92
C PRO A 178 -15.19 38.74 26.84
N LEU A 179 -16.09 38.36 25.94
CA LEU A 179 -16.60 39.22 24.86
C LEU A 179 -17.29 40.51 25.40
N GLY A 180 -17.32 40.69 26.72
CA GLY A 180 -17.82 41.87 27.42
C GLY A 180 -16.79 42.98 27.69
N GLU A 181 -15.47 42.73 27.61
CA GLU A 181 -14.48 43.81 27.87
C GLU A 181 -14.23 44.71 26.65
N HIS A 182 -14.57 44.25 25.44
CA HIS A 182 -14.45 45.08 24.22
C HIS A 182 -15.64 46.05 24.02
N PHE A 183 -16.70 45.91 24.81
CA PHE A 183 -17.89 46.77 24.77
C PHE A 183 -18.04 47.68 26.00
N ALA A 184 -17.03 47.74 26.88
CA ALA A 184 -17.02 48.76 27.91
C ALA A 184 -16.95 50.15 27.24
N PRO A 185 -17.94 51.04 27.45
CA PRO A 185 -17.87 52.39 26.91
C PRO A 185 -16.60 53.06 27.44
N SER A 186 -15.77 53.58 26.54
CA SER A 186 -14.55 54.29 26.90
C SER A 186 -14.90 55.44 27.87
N PRO A 187 -14.18 55.61 28.99
CA PRO A 187 -14.49 56.64 30.00
C PRO A 187 -14.21 58.09 29.54
N SER A 188 -14.05 58.33 28.23
CA SER A 188 -13.66 59.62 27.65
C SER A 188 -14.80 60.42 27.02
N SER A 189 -16.07 60.04 27.21
CA SER A 189 -17.22 60.85 26.79
C SER A 189 -17.82 61.66 27.94
N THR A 190 -16.98 62.41 28.66
CA THR A 190 -17.46 63.55 29.46
C THR A 190 -17.68 64.71 28.49
N PRO A 191 -18.92 65.21 28.30
CA PRO A 191 -19.15 66.39 27.46
C PRO A 191 -18.40 67.60 28.04
N PRO A 192 -17.78 68.46 27.22
CA PRO A 192 -17.04 69.61 27.72
C PRO A 192 -17.99 70.58 28.43
N ALA A 193 -17.57 71.02 29.62
CA ALA A 193 -18.30 71.97 30.45
C ALA A 193 -18.58 73.28 29.69
N GLU A 194 -19.85 73.69 29.70
CA GLU A 194 -20.34 74.91 29.08
C GLU A 194 -19.77 76.15 29.82
N PRO A 195 -19.21 77.14 29.11
CA PRO A 195 -18.63 78.32 29.75
C PRO A 195 -19.73 79.30 30.23
N PRO A 196 -19.54 79.94 31.40
CA PRO A 196 -20.53 80.84 31.97
C PRO A 196 -20.66 82.13 31.14
N ARG A 197 -21.90 82.56 30.90
CA ARG A 197 -22.26 83.93 30.51
C ARG A 197 -23.02 84.61 31.62
#